data_AF-A0A3G1T2W4-F1
#
_entry.id   AF-A0A3G1T2W4-F1
#
_cell.length_a   1.000
_cell.length_b   1.000
_cell.length_c   1.000
_cell.angle_alpha   90.00
_cell.angle_beta   90.00
_cell.angle_gamma   90.00
#
_symmetry.space_group_name_H-M   'P 1'
#
loop_
_entity.id
_entity.type
_entity.pdbx_description
1 polymer ?
#
loop_
_entity_poly.entity_id
_entity_poly.type
_entity_poly.pdbx_seq_one_letter_code
_entity_poly.pdbx_strand_id
1 'polypeptide(L)'
;SPSMSTMTSTSSSITSSIPESERYDEMPLSINTDMSSIVKVMASPDSGLDIRDRMWLKITIPNAFIGSDVVDWLHTHVEGFN
;
A
#
# COMPACT_ATOMS: atom_id res chain seq x y z
N SER A 1 40.30 10.79 39.85
CA SER A 1 39.94 9.36 39.89
C SER A 1 38.76 9.11 38.97
N PRO A 2 38.83 8.17 38.02
CA PRO A 2 37.81 7.95 37.00
C PRO A 2 36.77 6.91 37.47
N SER A 3 35.54 6.96 36.95
CA SER A 3 34.69 5.77 36.85
C SER A 3 33.93 5.78 35.54
N MET A 4 34.26 4.76 34.75
CA MET A 4 33.74 4.39 33.45
C MET A 4 32.33 3.82 33.64
N SER A 5 31.40 4.15 32.76
CA SER A 5 30.17 3.36 32.60
C SER A 5 29.94 3.17 31.12
N THR A 6 30.45 2.05 30.62
CA THR A 6 30.14 1.48 29.32
C THR A 6 28.69 1.00 29.36
N MET A 7 27.78 1.65 28.62
CA MET A 7 26.50 1.00 28.30
C MET A 7 26.66 0.24 26.99
N THR A 8 26.93 -1.05 27.12
CA THR A 8 26.62 -2.03 26.09
C THR A 8 25.11 -2.29 26.15
N SER A 9 24.39 -2.07 25.05
CA SER A 9 23.06 -2.64 24.85
C SER A 9 23.06 -3.35 23.50
N THR A 10 23.24 -4.66 23.63
CA THR A 10 23.05 -5.70 22.62
C THR A 10 21.57 -5.76 22.23
N SER A 11 21.30 -5.88 20.93
CA SER A 11 20.07 -6.38 20.30
C SER A 11 18.75 -5.75 20.76
N SER A 12 17.96 -5.16 19.88
CA SER A 12 17.31 -5.91 18.81
C SER A 12 16.76 -4.92 17.80
N SER A 13 16.78 -5.31 16.53
CA SER A 13 16.07 -4.65 15.44
C SER A 13 14.73 -4.14 15.93
N ILE A 14 14.50 -2.85 15.78
CA ILE A 14 13.20 -2.21 15.95
C ILE A 14 12.34 -2.80 14.83
N THR A 15 11.80 -4.00 15.02
CA THR A 15 10.67 -4.46 14.23
C THR A 15 9.55 -3.53 14.65
N SER A 16 9.38 -2.45 13.89
CA SER A 16 8.33 -1.48 14.14
C SER A 16 7.02 -2.26 14.22
N SER A 17 6.26 -2.03 15.28
CA SER A 17 4.92 -2.57 15.48
C SER A 17 3.92 -1.85 14.56
N ILE A 18 4.33 -1.60 13.32
CA ILE A 18 3.48 -1.04 12.29
C ILE A 18 2.63 -2.21 11.78
N PRO A 19 1.29 -2.10 11.84
CA PRO A 19 0.41 -3.15 11.35
C PRO A 19 0.75 -3.44 9.89
N GLU A 20 0.69 -4.71 9.48
CA GLU A 20 1.11 -5.14 8.14
C GLU A 20 0.41 -4.35 7.01
N SER A 21 -0.78 -3.80 7.27
CA SER A 21 -1.50 -2.92 6.37
C SER A 21 -0.73 -1.65 5.98
N GLU A 22 0.01 -1.05 6.92
CA GLU A 22 0.75 0.21 6.72
C GLU A 22 2.16 -0.01 6.14
N ARG A 23 2.64 -1.26 6.07
CA ARG A 23 3.92 -1.57 5.42
C ARG A 23 3.84 -1.54 3.89
N TYR A 24 2.63 -1.58 3.33
CA TYR A 24 2.44 -1.52 1.89
C TYR A 24 2.38 -0.09 1.35
N ASP A 25 2.07 0.90 2.21
CA ASP A 25 2.00 2.31 1.81
C ASP A 25 3.39 2.93 1.57
N GLU A 26 4.45 2.33 2.14
CA GLU A 26 5.83 2.81 1.98
C GLU A 26 6.67 2.02 0.96
N MET A 27 6.21 0.86 0.49
CA MET A 27 7.00 0.04 -0.44
C MET A 27 6.54 0.26 -1.89
N PRO A 28 7.43 0.70 -2.81
CA PRO A 28 7.06 0.86 -4.21
C PRO A 28 6.57 -0.47 -4.80
N LEU A 29 5.40 -0.45 -5.43
CA LEU A 29 4.86 -1.62 -6.13
C LEU A 29 5.67 -1.85 -7.42
N SER A 30 5.88 -3.11 -7.77
CA SER A 30 6.49 -3.50 -9.04
C SER A 30 5.77 -4.70 -9.64
N ILE A 31 6.10 -5.06 -10.88
CA ILE A 31 5.57 -6.27 -11.53
C ILE A 31 5.86 -7.59 -10.79
N ASN A 32 6.81 -7.58 -9.85
CA ASN A 32 7.15 -8.75 -9.02
C ASN A 32 6.31 -8.82 -7.74
N THR A 33 5.55 -7.77 -7.42
CA THR A 33 4.66 -7.75 -6.26
C THR A 33 3.49 -8.70 -6.49
N ASP A 34 3.13 -9.46 -5.44
CA ASP A 34 1.97 -10.35 -5.51
C ASP A 34 0.68 -9.58 -5.83
N MET A 35 -0.16 -10.18 -6.68
CA MET A 35 -1.41 -9.55 -7.13
C MET A 35 -2.35 -9.21 -5.97
N SER A 36 -2.39 -10.03 -4.90
CA SER A 36 -3.24 -9.75 -3.75
C SER A 36 -2.75 -8.52 -2.97
N SER A 37 -1.43 -8.29 -2.93
CA SER A 37 -0.86 -7.07 -2.34
C SER A 37 -1.21 -5.84 -3.17
N ILE A 38 -1.13 -5.92 -4.50
CA ILE A 38 -1.55 -4.82 -5.39
C ILE A 38 -3.02 -4.47 -5.14
N VAL A 39 -3.91 -5.47 -5.10
CA VAL A 39 -5.34 -5.24 -4.86
C VAL A 39 -5.61 -4.65 -3.48
N LYS A 40 -4.85 -5.05 -2.44
CA LYS A 40 -4.97 -4.43 -1.10
C LYS A 40 -4.63 -2.95 -1.13
N VAL A 41 -3.55 -2.57 -1.82
CA VAL A 41 -3.17 -1.16 -1.97
C VAL A 41 -4.20 -0.41 -2.80
N MET A 42 -4.68 -0.97 -3.92
CA MET A 42 -5.74 -0.34 -4.71
C MET A 42 -7.02 -0.08 -3.91
N ALA A 43 -7.36 -0.97 -2.99
CA ALA A 43 -8.53 -0.86 -2.12
C ALA A 43 -8.32 0.10 -0.92
N SER A 44 -7.11 0.61 -0.70
CA SER A 44 -6.86 1.60 0.36
C SER A 44 -7.61 2.90 0.04
N PRO A 45 -8.11 3.62 1.06
CA PRO A 45 -8.89 4.84 0.87
C PRO A 45 -8.06 6.00 0.28
N ASP A 46 -6.74 5.89 0.33
CA ASP A 46 -5.75 6.85 -0.15
C ASP A 46 -4.98 6.36 -1.38
N SER A 47 -5.38 5.23 -1.98
CA SER A 47 -4.75 4.67 -3.17
C SER A 47 -4.76 5.61 -4.37
N GLY A 48 -5.74 6.52 -4.43
CA GLY A 48 -5.97 7.40 -5.56
C GLY A 48 -6.84 6.78 -6.68
N LEU A 49 -7.27 5.53 -6.55
CA LEU A 49 -8.26 4.93 -7.46
C LEU A 49 -9.68 5.40 -7.12
N ASP A 50 -10.45 5.86 -8.12
CA ASP A 50 -11.84 6.34 -7.93
C ASP A 50 -12.82 5.19 -7.69
N ILE A 51 -12.83 4.69 -6.46
CA ILE A 51 -13.77 3.70 -5.95
C ILE A 51 -14.94 4.41 -5.27
N ARG A 52 -16.13 4.30 -5.86
CA ARG A 52 -17.35 4.91 -5.31
C ARG A 52 -18.61 4.29 -5.85
N ASP A 53 -19.73 4.60 -5.20
CA ASP A 53 -21.05 4.24 -5.69
C ASP A 53 -21.31 4.88 -7.06
N ARG A 54 -21.63 4.06 -8.05
CA ARG A 54 -21.98 4.51 -9.40
C ARG A 54 -23.37 4.06 -9.78
N MET A 55 -24.13 4.96 -10.38
CA MET A 55 -25.46 4.65 -10.89
C MET A 55 -25.37 4.36 -12.38
N TRP A 56 -25.86 3.19 -12.79
CA TRP A 56 -25.97 2.79 -14.18
C TRP A 56 -27.38 2.26 -14.47
N LEU A 57 -28.05 2.79 -15.50
CA LEU A 57 -29.43 2.44 -15.83
C LEU A 57 -30.41 2.49 -14.63
N LYS A 58 -30.23 3.45 -13.71
CA LYS A 58 -30.97 3.61 -12.44
C LYS A 58 -30.71 2.54 -11.37
N ILE A 59 -29.73 1.67 -11.57
CA ILE A 59 -29.25 0.74 -10.55
C ILE A 59 -28.01 1.36 -9.92
N THR A 60 -27.99 1.45 -8.59
CA THR A 60 -26.79 1.83 -7.85
C THR A 60 -25.91 0.61 -7.67
N ILE A 61 -24.65 0.72 -8.10
CA ILE A 61 -23.60 -0.28 -7.92
C ILE A 61 -22.67 0.27 -6.84
N PRO A 62 -22.61 -0.37 -5.65
CA PRO A 62 -21.78 0.12 -4.57
C PRO A 62 -20.30 -0.12 -4.86
N ASN A 63 -19.42 0.80 -4.40
CA ASN A 63 -17.96 0.66 -4.45
C ASN A 63 -17.41 0.24 -5.84
N ALA A 64 -17.97 0.79 -6.91
CA ALA A 64 -17.52 0.49 -8.26
C ALA A 64 -16.25 1.25 -8.61
N PHE A 65 -15.56 0.82 -9.67
CA PHE A 65 -14.47 1.51 -10.37
C PHE A 65 -14.64 1.32 -11.88
N ILE A 66 -14.03 2.19 -12.70
CA ILE A 66 -13.98 2.00 -14.15
C ILE A 66 -12.72 1.23 -14.51
N GLY A 67 -12.81 0.29 -15.45
CA GLY A 67 -11.67 -0.55 -15.84
C GLY A 67 -10.49 0.23 -16.41
N SER A 68 -10.73 1.34 -17.11
CA SER A 68 -9.68 2.26 -17.58
C SER A 68 -8.90 2.84 -16.41
N ASP A 69 -9.61 3.30 -15.38
CA ASP A 69 -9.00 3.97 -14.22
C ASP A 69 -8.10 2.99 -13.46
N VAL A 70 -8.43 1.70 -13.44
CA VAL A 70 -7.56 0.65 -12.91
C VAL A 70 -6.26 0.50 -13.71
N VAL A 71 -6.36 0.50 -15.04
CA VAL A 71 -5.17 0.38 -15.91
C VAL A 71 -4.27 1.60 -15.76
N ASP A 72 -4.85 2.81 -15.72
CA ASP A 72 -4.13 4.06 -15.49
C ASP A 72 -3.46 4.07 -14.11
N TRP A 73 -4.16 3.55 -13.09
CA TRP A 73 -3.60 3.40 -11.74
C TRP A 73 -2.39 2.45 -11.74
N LEU A 74 -2.49 1.30 -12.39
CA LEU A 74 -1.37 0.34 -12.49
C LEU A 74 -0.16 0.95 -13.20
N HIS A 75 -0.38 1.69 -14.30
CA HIS A 75 0.71 2.38 -15.02
C HIS A 75 1.42 3.46 -14.18
N THR A 76 0.72 4.08 -13.24
CA THR A 76 1.25 5.18 -12.44
C THR A 76 1.89 4.71 -11.14
N HIS A 77 1.45 3.57 -10.59
CA HIS A 77 1.85 3.11 -9.25
C HIS A 77 2.70 1.83 -9.26
N VAL A 78 2.73 1.06 -10.36
CA VAL A 78 3.47 -0.21 -10.45
C VAL A 78 4.69 -0.05 -11.37
N GLU A 79 5.88 -0.09 -10.78
CA GLU A 79 7.14 -0.04 -11.51
C GLU A 79 7.29 -1.24 -12.47
N GLY A 80 7.65 -0.96 -13.72
CA GLY A 80 7.78 -1.95 -14.78
C GLY A 80 6.47 -2.32 -15.46
N PHE A 81 5.35 -1.66 -15.11
CA PHE A 81 4.10 -1.76 -15.85
C PHE A 81 4.14 -0.80 -17.04
N ASN A 82 4.70 -1.25 -18.17
CA ASN A 82 4.85 -0.48 -19.40
C ASN A 82 4.62 -1.30 -20.67
#